data_AF-A0A520J9D1-F1
#
_entry.id   AF-A0A520J9D1-F1
#
_cell.length_a   1.000
_cell.length_b   1.000
_cell.length_c   1.000
_cell.angle_alpha   90.00
_cell.angle_beta   90.00
_cell.angle_gamma   90.00
#
_symmetry.space_group_name_H-M   'P 1'
#
loop_
_entity.id
_entity.type
_entity.pdbx_description
1 polymer ?
#
loop_
_entity_poly.entity_id
_entity_poly.type
_entity_poly.pdbx_seq_one_letter_code
_entity_poly.pdbx_strand_id
1 'polypeptide(L)'
;MPLLRSAALPVAILLLVVLMVVPIPAAMLDVFFIMNITISLAVLMVSLNAQKPLDFSAFPTVLLFATLFRLSLNVASTRVVLVHGHEGESAAGHVIEAFGTFLIGGDYVVGLFVFAILVIINMIVVTKGAGRVSEVSARFTLDALPGKQMAIDADLNAGLITPDEAKARRIEVSTEADFYGSMDGSSKFVKGDAVAGLLILAANIVGGLILGPVSHGMTIADAAHNYVLLAIGDALVAQIPSLMLSIAAAAIVTRVTSSMD
;
A
#
# COMPACT_ATOMS: atom_id res chain seq x y z
N MET A 1 -7.78 -18.91 -23.13
CA MET A 1 -8.32 -18.30 -21.90
C MET A 1 -7.97 -16.80 -21.76
N PRO A 2 -8.24 -15.92 -22.76
CA PRO A 2 -8.02 -14.48 -22.62
C PRO A 2 -9.05 -13.80 -21.70
N LEU A 3 -10.30 -14.28 -21.71
CA LEU A 3 -11.39 -13.79 -20.84
C LEU A 3 -11.12 -13.93 -19.34
N LEU A 4 -10.39 -14.98 -18.91
CA LEU A 4 -10.05 -15.15 -17.49
C LEU A 4 -9.00 -14.13 -17.03
N ARG A 5 -8.07 -13.74 -17.90
CA ARG A 5 -7.04 -12.73 -17.59
C ARG A 5 -7.62 -11.32 -17.54
N SER A 6 -8.55 -10.99 -18.44
CA SER A 6 -9.23 -9.68 -18.42
C SER A 6 -10.29 -9.55 -17.33
N ALA A 7 -10.88 -10.67 -16.86
CA ALA A 7 -11.81 -10.66 -15.73
C ALA A 7 -11.12 -10.73 -14.35
N ALA A 8 -9.84 -11.10 -14.28
CA ALA A 8 -9.13 -11.31 -13.00
C ALA A 8 -9.09 -10.06 -12.12
N LEU A 9 -8.78 -8.88 -12.69
CA LEU A 9 -8.73 -7.61 -11.97
C LEU A 9 -10.10 -7.18 -11.44
N PRO A 10 -11.17 -7.12 -12.27
CA PRO A 10 -12.52 -6.83 -11.78
C PRO A 10 -13.01 -7.80 -10.69
N VAL A 11 -12.76 -9.10 -10.86
CA VAL A 11 -13.14 -10.11 -9.87
C VAL A 11 -12.36 -9.93 -8.57
N ALA A 12 -11.06 -9.64 -8.65
CA ALA A 12 -10.24 -9.36 -7.49
C ALA A 12 -10.71 -8.11 -6.73
N ILE A 13 -11.03 -7.02 -7.44
CA ILE A 13 -11.60 -5.81 -6.83
C ILE A 13 -12.95 -6.12 -6.17
N LEU A 14 -13.81 -6.90 -6.83
CA LEU A 14 -15.11 -7.29 -6.27
C LEU A 14 -14.94 -8.15 -5.00
N LEU A 15 -13.97 -9.05 -4.97
CA LEU A 15 -13.59 -9.81 -3.77
C LEU A 15 -13.14 -8.88 -2.63
N LEU A 16 -12.38 -7.82 -2.92
CA LEU A 16 -11.98 -6.83 -1.92
C LEU A 16 -13.19 -6.08 -1.33
N VAL A 17 -14.17 -5.73 -2.16
CA VAL A 17 -15.42 -5.10 -1.68
C VAL A 17 -16.22 -6.06 -0.82
N VAL A 18 -16.34 -7.33 -1.23
CA VAL A 18 -17.02 -8.37 -0.43
C VAL A 18 -16.33 -8.54 0.92
N LEU A 19 -14.99 -8.53 0.94
CA LEU A 19 -14.19 -8.61 2.17
C LEU A 19 -14.49 -7.47 3.16
N MET A 20 -14.89 -6.29 2.69
CA MET A 20 -15.27 -5.17 3.56
C MET A 20 -16.65 -5.32 4.20
N VAL A 21 -17.56 -6.09 3.59
CA VAL A 21 -18.95 -6.20 4.03
C VAL A 21 -19.20 -7.50 4.83
N VAL A 22 -18.58 -8.59 4.41
CA VAL A 22 -18.82 -9.93 4.95
C VAL A 22 -18.00 -10.14 6.23
N PRO A 23 -18.60 -10.70 7.31
CA PRO A 23 -17.84 -11.09 8.50
C PRO A 23 -16.80 -12.15 8.15
N ILE A 24 -15.56 -11.90 8.55
CA ILE A 24 -14.45 -12.82 8.33
C ILE A 24 -13.99 -13.38 9.69
N PRO A 25 -13.79 -14.70 9.80
CA PRO A 25 -13.18 -15.29 10.99
C PRO A 25 -11.76 -14.78 11.22
N ALA A 26 -11.37 -14.58 12.48
CA ALA A 26 -10.04 -14.06 12.85
C ALA A 26 -8.88 -14.84 12.20
N ALA A 27 -8.98 -16.18 12.14
CA ALA A 27 -7.95 -17.02 11.50
C ALA A 27 -7.74 -16.72 10.01
N MET A 28 -8.80 -16.35 9.28
CA MET A 28 -8.70 -16.03 7.85
C MET A 28 -8.14 -14.61 7.64
N LEU A 29 -8.44 -13.71 8.57
CA LEU A 29 -7.86 -12.38 8.63
C LEU A 29 -6.34 -12.44 8.88
N ASP A 30 -5.88 -13.34 9.77
CA ASP A 30 -4.43 -13.57 9.99
C ASP A 30 -3.73 -14.00 8.68
N VAL A 31 -4.32 -14.96 7.94
CA VAL A 31 -3.78 -15.41 6.65
C VAL A 31 -3.70 -14.25 5.65
N PHE A 32 -4.72 -13.41 5.58
CA PHE A 32 -4.71 -12.28 4.65
C PHE A 32 -3.72 -11.18 5.05
N PHE A 33 -3.53 -10.92 6.34
CA PHE A 33 -2.49 -9.99 6.79
C PHE A 33 -1.09 -10.52 6.48
N ILE A 34 -0.81 -11.80 6.74
CA ILE A 34 0.46 -12.44 6.37
C ILE A 34 0.67 -12.34 4.84
N MET A 35 -0.38 -12.59 4.05
CA MET A 35 -0.32 -12.44 2.60
C MET A 35 -0.02 -11.00 2.18
N ASN A 36 -0.64 -10.00 2.83
CA ASN A 36 -0.41 -8.59 2.53
C ASN A 36 1.04 -8.16 2.83
N ILE A 37 1.59 -8.61 3.97
CA ILE A 37 3.01 -8.40 4.33
C ILE A 37 3.92 -9.09 3.31
N THR A 38 3.61 -10.33 2.95
CA THR A 38 4.42 -11.11 1.99
C THR A 38 4.43 -10.47 0.60
N ILE A 39 3.28 -10.00 0.11
CA ILE A 39 3.18 -9.28 -1.17
C ILE A 39 4.01 -7.99 -1.11
N SER A 40 3.87 -7.22 -0.04
CA SER A 40 4.61 -5.96 0.12
C SER A 40 6.13 -6.17 0.18
N LEU A 41 6.58 -7.23 0.85
CA LEU A 41 7.97 -7.65 0.87
C LEU A 41 8.46 -8.09 -0.50
N ALA A 42 7.70 -8.93 -1.20
CA ALA A 42 8.05 -9.38 -2.54
C ALA A 42 8.17 -8.20 -3.51
N VAL A 43 7.21 -7.28 -3.47
CA VAL A 43 7.21 -6.05 -4.27
C VAL A 43 8.45 -5.21 -3.96
N LEU A 44 8.76 -4.99 -2.68
CA LEU A 44 9.98 -4.27 -2.28
C LEU A 44 11.24 -4.94 -2.82
N MET A 45 11.37 -6.27 -2.69
CA MET A 45 12.53 -7.00 -3.17
C MET A 45 12.68 -6.91 -4.69
N VAL A 46 11.58 -7.04 -5.44
CA VAL A 46 11.60 -6.88 -6.90
C VAL A 46 12.00 -5.44 -7.27
N SER A 47 11.44 -4.44 -6.61
CA SER A 47 11.76 -3.03 -6.84
C SER A 47 13.22 -2.67 -6.55
N LEU A 48 13.83 -3.29 -5.53
CA LEU A 48 15.23 -3.07 -5.19
C LEU A 48 16.20 -3.75 -6.18
N ASN A 49 15.81 -4.89 -6.75
CA ASN A 49 16.62 -5.65 -7.71
C ASN A 49 16.38 -5.28 -9.18
N ALA A 50 15.31 -4.55 -9.50
CA ALA A 50 15.04 -4.08 -10.86
C ALA A 50 16.16 -3.15 -11.36
N GLN A 51 16.66 -3.36 -12.58
CA GLN A 51 17.72 -2.53 -13.15
C GLN A 51 17.14 -1.28 -13.80
N LYS A 52 15.99 -1.42 -14.46
CA LYS A 52 15.23 -0.33 -15.08
C LYS A 52 13.82 -0.28 -14.51
N PRO A 53 13.18 0.90 -14.41
CA PRO A 53 11.78 1.01 -13.97
C PRO A 53 10.82 0.12 -14.78
N LEU A 54 11.04 -0.01 -16.09
CA LEU A 54 10.24 -0.82 -17.00
C LEU A 54 10.39 -2.34 -16.79
N ASP A 55 11.44 -2.81 -16.10
CA ASP A 55 11.59 -4.23 -15.75
C ASP A 55 10.44 -4.70 -14.85
N PHE A 56 9.82 -3.77 -14.12
CA PHE A 56 8.62 -4.00 -13.34
C PHE A 56 7.45 -3.14 -13.84
N SER A 57 7.11 -3.24 -15.13
CA SER A 57 6.01 -2.50 -15.74
C SER A 57 4.63 -2.70 -15.08
N ALA A 58 4.41 -3.85 -14.41
CA ALA A 58 3.20 -4.12 -13.65
C ALA A 58 3.13 -3.43 -12.26
N PHE A 59 4.19 -2.72 -11.86
CA PHE A 59 4.31 -2.12 -10.52
C PHE A 59 3.14 -1.20 -10.14
N PRO A 60 2.67 -0.26 -10.98
CA PRO A 60 1.57 0.62 -10.60
C PRO A 60 0.28 -0.15 -10.27
N THR A 61 -0.05 -1.17 -11.07
CA THR A 61 -1.24 -2.01 -10.84
C THR A 61 -1.10 -2.84 -9.57
N VAL A 62 0.08 -3.40 -9.30
CA VAL A 62 0.35 -4.16 -8.07
C VAL A 62 0.28 -3.25 -6.85
N LEU A 63 0.82 -2.04 -6.93
CA LEU A 63 0.78 -1.03 -5.86
C LEU A 63 -0.67 -0.65 -5.53
N LEU A 64 -1.49 -0.38 -6.55
CA LEU A 64 -2.91 -0.08 -6.38
C LEU A 64 -3.65 -1.26 -5.72
N PHE A 65 -3.47 -2.47 -6.24
CA PHE A 65 -4.12 -3.66 -5.69
C PHE A 65 -3.71 -3.93 -4.25
N ALA A 66 -2.42 -3.88 -3.92
CA ALA A 66 -1.92 -4.12 -2.57
C ALA A 66 -2.41 -3.07 -1.58
N THR A 67 -2.53 -1.81 -2.01
CA THR A 67 -3.10 -0.72 -1.22
C THR A 67 -4.59 -0.94 -0.95
N LEU A 68 -5.38 -1.27 -1.97
CA LEU A 68 -6.80 -1.58 -1.81
C LEU A 68 -7.01 -2.81 -0.93
N PHE A 69 -6.22 -3.86 -1.12
CA PHE A 69 -6.28 -5.07 -0.32
C PHE A 69 -6.03 -4.77 1.16
N ARG A 70 -4.99 -4.01 1.47
CA ARG A 70 -4.71 -3.55 2.84
C ARG A 70 -5.88 -2.76 3.42
N LEU A 71 -6.43 -1.80 2.67
CA LEU A 71 -7.52 -0.95 3.15
C LEU A 71 -8.77 -1.78 3.44
N SER A 72 -9.08 -2.76 2.58
CA SER A 72 -10.17 -3.70 2.82
C SER A 72 -9.93 -4.53 4.08
N LEU A 73 -8.69 -4.98 4.32
CA LEU A 73 -8.33 -5.69 5.55
C LEU A 73 -8.50 -4.83 6.80
N ASN A 74 -8.13 -3.54 6.75
CA ASN A 74 -8.34 -2.61 7.88
C ASN A 74 -9.82 -2.46 8.24
N VAL A 75 -10.70 -2.40 7.23
CA VAL A 75 -12.13 -2.30 7.47
C VAL A 75 -12.68 -3.62 8.06
N ALA A 76 -12.23 -4.76 7.54
CA ALA A 76 -12.61 -6.07 8.07
C ALA A 76 -12.12 -6.26 9.52
N SER A 77 -10.86 -5.90 9.82
CA SER A 77 -10.26 -6.03 11.13
C SER A 77 -10.87 -5.09 12.16
N THR A 78 -11.13 -3.84 11.79
CA THR A 78 -11.87 -2.85 12.62
C THR A 78 -13.17 -3.44 13.15
N ARG A 79 -13.94 -4.10 12.29
CA ARG A 79 -15.18 -4.76 12.72
C ARG A 79 -14.90 -5.86 13.74
N VAL A 80 -13.92 -6.73 13.48
CA VAL A 80 -13.56 -7.82 14.39
C VAL A 80 -13.13 -7.27 15.75
N VAL A 81 -12.27 -6.23 15.75
CA VAL A 81 -11.81 -5.52 16.95
C VAL A 81 -12.98 -4.92 17.73
N LEU A 82 -13.91 -4.22 17.06
CA LEU A 82 -15.04 -3.59 17.75
C LEU A 82 -16.06 -4.59 18.30
N VAL A 83 -16.31 -5.69 17.58
CA VAL A 83 -17.29 -6.71 17.97
C VAL A 83 -16.73 -7.64 19.05
N HIS A 84 -15.51 -8.14 18.89
CA HIS A 84 -14.93 -9.17 19.76
C HIS A 84 -13.87 -8.64 20.71
N GLY A 85 -13.45 -7.37 20.63
CA GLY A 85 -12.37 -6.83 21.47
C GLY A 85 -12.61 -6.90 22.99
N HIS A 86 -13.86 -7.10 23.41
CA HIS A 86 -14.22 -7.36 24.81
C HIS A 86 -13.81 -8.77 25.30
N GLU A 87 -13.58 -9.73 24.39
CA GLU A 87 -13.22 -11.11 24.70
C GLU A 87 -11.73 -11.28 25.06
N GLY A 88 -10.92 -10.23 24.91
CA GLY A 88 -9.50 -10.19 25.30
C GLY A 88 -8.54 -9.89 24.14
N GLU A 89 -7.25 -9.98 24.42
CA GLU A 89 -6.17 -9.59 23.48
C GLU A 89 -6.08 -10.50 22.23
N SER A 90 -6.56 -11.74 22.30
CA SER A 90 -6.54 -12.70 21.17
C SER A 90 -7.77 -12.63 20.26
N ALA A 91 -8.74 -11.77 20.59
CA ALA A 91 -10.04 -11.73 19.92
C ALA A 91 -9.99 -11.26 18.45
N ALA A 92 -8.96 -10.50 18.09
CA ALA A 92 -8.79 -9.94 16.74
C ALA A 92 -7.89 -10.76 15.82
N GLY A 93 -7.40 -11.93 16.27
CA GLY A 93 -6.42 -12.75 15.55
C GLY A 93 -5.01 -12.62 16.11
N HIS A 94 -4.21 -13.65 15.86
CA HIS A 94 -2.88 -13.77 16.45
C HIS A 94 -1.87 -12.79 15.85
N VAL A 95 -2.07 -12.37 14.60
CA VAL A 95 -1.18 -11.39 13.96
C VAL A 95 -1.35 -10.03 14.64
N ILE A 96 -2.59 -9.56 14.83
CA ILE A 96 -2.88 -8.29 15.49
C ILE A 96 -2.36 -8.30 16.94
N GLU A 97 -2.64 -9.38 17.68
CA GLU A 97 -2.16 -9.58 19.04
C GLU A 97 -0.63 -9.53 19.12
N ALA A 98 0.07 -10.25 18.25
CA ALA A 98 1.52 -10.30 18.23
C ALA A 98 2.14 -8.93 17.94
N PHE A 99 1.59 -8.17 16.99
CA PHE A 99 2.10 -6.83 16.67
C PHE A 99 1.78 -5.80 17.76
N GLY A 100 0.61 -5.90 18.39
CA GLY A 100 0.25 -5.05 19.54
C GLY A 100 1.18 -5.30 20.72
N THR A 101 1.27 -6.54 21.17
CA THR A 101 2.08 -6.92 22.35
C THR A 101 3.58 -6.67 22.15
N PHE A 102 4.13 -6.96 20.96
CA PHE A 102 5.55 -6.78 20.65
C PHE A 102 6.02 -5.33 20.79
N LEU A 103 5.20 -4.36 20.39
CA LEU A 103 5.59 -2.94 20.38
C LEU A 103 5.21 -2.20 21.67
N ILE A 104 4.11 -2.62 22.31
CA ILE A 104 3.57 -1.98 23.51
C ILE A 104 4.41 -2.30 24.74
N GLY A 105 5.04 -3.49 24.80
CA GLY A 105 5.94 -3.87 25.90
C GLY A 105 5.29 -3.82 27.29
N GLY A 106 3.94 -3.85 27.35
CA GLY A 106 3.13 -3.73 28.57
C GLY A 106 2.57 -2.34 28.86
N ASP A 107 2.94 -1.29 28.11
CA ASP A 107 2.41 0.07 28.30
C ASP A 107 1.76 0.62 27.02
N TYR A 108 0.41 0.64 27.00
CA TYR A 108 -0.37 1.08 25.84
C TYR A 108 -0.13 2.56 25.47
N VAL A 109 0.31 3.39 26.42
CA VAL A 109 0.66 4.79 26.18
C VAL A 109 1.96 4.85 25.39
N VAL A 110 2.97 4.07 25.78
CA VAL A 110 4.23 3.95 25.01
C VAL A 110 3.95 3.48 23.59
N GLY A 111 3.11 2.45 23.44
CA GLY A 111 2.69 1.95 22.13
C GLY A 111 2.07 3.03 21.24
N LEU A 112 1.20 3.88 21.80
CA LEU A 112 0.58 4.98 21.06
C LEU A 112 1.62 5.99 20.55
N PHE A 113 2.62 6.34 21.36
CA PHE A 113 3.69 7.25 20.95
C PHE A 113 4.58 6.64 19.87
N VAL A 114 5.00 5.38 20.02
CA VAL A 114 5.82 4.70 18.99
C VAL A 114 5.03 4.59 17.69
N PHE A 115 3.75 4.22 17.76
CA PHE A 115 2.88 4.20 16.59
C PHE A 115 2.76 5.58 15.93
N ALA A 116 2.54 6.64 16.71
CA ALA A 116 2.46 8.00 16.18
C ALA A 116 3.75 8.41 15.44
N ILE A 117 4.93 8.06 15.96
CA ILE A 117 6.21 8.29 15.29
C ILE A 117 6.28 7.53 13.95
N LEU A 118 5.90 6.25 13.92
CA LEU A 118 5.89 5.45 12.70
C LEU A 118 4.93 6.01 11.64
N VAL A 119 3.75 6.48 12.05
CA VAL A 119 2.79 7.15 11.15
C VAL A 119 3.35 8.45 10.63
N ILE A 120 3.97 9.27 11.48
CA ILE A 120 4.61 10.52 11.07
C ILE A 120 5.68 10.24 10.00
N ILE A 121 6.56 9.26 10.24
CA ILE A 121 7.62 8.90 9.30
C ILE A 121 7.01 8.45 7.96
N ASN A 122 6.08 7.50 7.99
CA ASN A 122 5.47 7.01 6.77
C ASN A 122 4.73 8.11 6.02
N MET A 123 3.83 8.85 6.67
CA MET A 123 2.95 9.80 6.00
C MET A 123 3.68 11.09 5.59
N ILE A 124 4.47 11.68 6.49
CA ILE A 124 5.11 12.98 6.25
C ILE A 124 6.38 12.84 5.42
N VAL A 125 7.20 11.83 5.70
CA VAL A 125 8.51 11.69 5.05
C VAL A 125 8.39 10.82 3.81
N VAL A 126 7.95 9.56 3.97
CA VAL A 126 8.05 8.57 2.88
C VAL A 126 6.97 8.79 1.82
N THR A 127 5.70 8.73 2.20
CA THR A 127 4.57 8.76 1.26
C THR A 127 4.43 10.13 0.57
N LYS A 128 4.56 11.24 1.31
CA LYS A 128 4.61 12.58 0.69
C LYS A 128 5.86 12.79 -0.16
N GLY A 129 7.01 12.26 0.25
CA GLY A 129 8.25 12.33 -0.53
C GLY A 129 8.12 11.57 -1.85
N ALA A 130 7.75 10.29 -1.78
CA ALA A 130 7.53 9.42 -2.94
C ALA A 130 6.49 9.99 -3.90
N GLY A 131 5.37 10.52 -3.38
CA GLY A 131 4.33 11.14 -4.20
C GLY A 131 4.83 12.35 -5.00
N ARG A 132 5.60 13.25 -4.38
CA ARG A 132 6.20 14.41 -5.08
C ARG A 132 7.19 13.98 -6.15
N VAL A 133 8.03 13.00 -5.85
CA VAL A 133 8.99 12.48 -6.83
C VAL A 133 8.25 11.83 -8.00
N SER A 134 7.21 11.04 -7.73
CA SER A 134 6.37 10.43 -8.78
C SER A 134 5.67 11.47 -9.67
N GLU A 135 5.10 12.52 -9.07
CA GLU A 135 4.42 13.59 -9.80
C GLU A 135 5.38 14.34 -10.73
N VAL A 136 6.56 14.71 -10.21
CA VAL A 136 7.57 15.44 -10.98
C VAL A 136 8.17 14.56 -12.08
N SER A 137 8.54 13.31 -11.78
CA SER A 137 9.06 12.38 -12.78
C SER A 137 8.04 12.09 -13.86
N ALA A 138 6.78 11.88 -13.51
CA ALA A 138 5.72 11.66 -14.50
C ALA A 138 5.54 12.88 -15.40
N ARG A 139 5.45 14.07 -14.82
CA ARG A 139 5.34 15.30 -15.60
C ARG A 139 6.50 15.48 -16.56
N PHE A 140 7.75 15.35 -16.10
CA PHE A 140 8.91 15.53 -16.99
C PHE A 140 9.01 14.47 -18.07
N THR A 141 8.70 13.21 -17.76
CA THR A 141 8.67 12.15 -18.77
C THR A 141 7.60 12.43 -19.82
N LEU A 142 6.40 12.82 -19.41
CA LEU A 142 5.28 13.15 -20.31
C LEU A 142 5.59 14.38 -21.18
N ASP A 143 6.16 15.44 -20.59
CA ASP A 143 6.57 16.66 -21.30
C ASP A 143 7.69 16.37 -22.32
N ALA A 144 8.54 15.36 -22.07
CA ALA A 144 9.62 14.95 -22.96
C ALA A 144 9.17 14.03 -24.12
N LEU A 145 7.94 13.48 -24.11
CA LEU A 145 7.49 12.53 -25.13
C LEU A 145 7.53 13.06 -26.57
N PRO A 146 7.05 14.28 -26.88
CA PRO A 146 7.14 14.81 -28.23
C PRO A 146 8.59 14.92 -28.69
N GLY A 147 9.50 15.34 -27.80
CA GLY A 147 10.93 15.43 -28.09
C GLY A 147 11.55 14.06 -28.39
N LYS A 148 11.25 13.03 -27.59
CA LYS A 148 11.70 11.65 -27.85
C LYS A 148 11.15 11.10 -29.17
N GLN A 149 9.88 11.37 -29.49
CA GLN A 149 9.28 10.95 -30.76
C GLN A 149 9.90 11.67 -31.96
N MET A 150 10.12 12.98 -31.87
CA MET A 150 10.81 13.76 -32.91
C MET A 150 12.24 13.28 -33.13
N ALA A 151 12.96 12.89 -32.07
CA ALA A 151 14.30 12.32 -32.19
C ALA A 151 14.29 10.98 -32.94
N ILE A 152 13.31 10.09 -32.66
CA ILE A 152 13.15 8.83 -33.41
C ILE A 152 12.85 9.11 -34.89
N ASP A 153 12.02 10.10 -35.19
CA ASP A 153 11.68 10.49 -36.56
C ASP A 153 12.89 11.08 -37.29
N ALA A 154 13.70 11.90 -36.60
CA ALA A 154 14.94 12.44 -37.12
C ALA A 154 15.97 11.34 -37.43
N ASP A 155 16.15 10.37 -36.51
CA ASP A 155 17.06 9.23 -36.70
C ASP A 155 16.63 8.35 -37.89
N LEU A 156 15.31 8.10 -38.03
CA LEU A 156 14.76 7.33 -39.15
C LEU A 156 14.96 8.07 -40.48
N ASN A 157 14.68 9.38 -40.51
CA ASN A 157 14.86 10.20 -41.70
C ASN A 157 16.34 10.37 -42.09
N ALA A 158 17.25 10.36 -41.11
CA ALA A 158 18.70 10.37 -41.32
C ALA A 158 19.27 8.99 -41.72
N GLY A 159 18.46 7.92 -41.70
CA GLY A 159 18.89 6.56 -42.00
C GLY A 159 19.79 5.93 -40.93
N LEU A 160 19.78 6.48 -39.70
CA LEU A 160 20.56 5.96 -38.56
C LEU A 160 19.92 4.71 -37.94
N ILE A 161 18.60 4.55 -38.10
CA ILE A 161 17.82 3.41 -37.61
C ILE A 161 16.88 2.89 -38.70
N THR A 162 16.52 1.61 -38.59
CA THR A 162 15.55 0.95 -39.46
C THR A 162 14.10 1.27 -39.05
N PRO A 163 13.11 1.08 -39.96
CA PRO A 163 11.69 1.23 -39.61
C PRO A 163 11.23 0.33 -38.45
N ASP A 164 11.79 -0.87 -38.35
CA ASP A 164 11.46 -1.82 -37.28
C ASP A 164 12.03 -1.35 -35.91
N GLU A 165 13.26 -0.83 -35.90
CA GLU A 165 13.85 -0.23 -34.69
C GLU A 165 13.10 1.04 -34.27
N ALA A 166 12.71 1.89 -35.22
CA ALA A 166 11.89 3.07 -34.94
C ALA A 166 10.55 2.69 -34.31
N LYS A 167 9.90 1.63 -34.82
CA LYS A 167 8.67 1.09 -34.24
C LYS A 167 8.89 0.55 -32.82
N ALA A 168 9.96 -0.21 -32.58
CA ALA A 168 10.28 -0.73 -31.26
C ALA A 168 10.53 0.40 -30.23
N ARG A 169 11.33 1.41 -30.60
CA ARG A 169 11.58 2.59 -29.74
C ARG A 169 10.30 3.38 -29.44
N ARG A 170 9.40 3.54 -30.41
CA ARG A 170 8.11 4.21 -30.18
C ARG A 170 7.24 3.45 -29.17
N ILE A 171 7.21 2.12 -29.24
CA ILE A 171 6.49 1.28 -28.26
C ILE A 171 7.10 1.45 -26.86
N GLU A 172 8.43 1.46 -26.75
CA GLU A 172 9.13 1.67 -25.49
C GLU A 172 8.80 3.05 -24.88
N VAL A 173 8.89 4.12 -25.67
CA VAL A 173 8.54 5.49 -25.23
C VAL A 173 7.07 5.59 -24.81
N SER A 174 6.15 4.93 -25.53
CA SER A 174 4.74 4.86 -25.13
C SER A 174 4.56 4.11 -23.82
N THR A 175 5.25 2.99 -23.64
CA THR A 175 5.15 2.18 -22.42
C THR A 175 5.71 2.93 -21.21
N GLU A 176 6.79 3.69 -21.40
CA GLU A 176 7.36 4.58 -20.38
C GLU A 176 6.35 5.66 -19.97
N ALA A 177 5.70 6.32 -20.93
CA ALA A 177 4.64 7.29 -20.67
C ALA A 177 3.50 6.70 -19.82
N ASP A 178 2.98 5.55 -20.24
CA ASP A 178 1.87 4.86 -19.59
C ASP A 178 2.25 4.42 -18.17
N PHE A 179 3.48 3.94 -17.98
CA PHE A 179 4.02 3.55 -16.68
C PHE A 179 4.04 4.74 -15.71
N TYR A 180 4.68 5.85 -16.09
CA TYR A 180 4.80 7.01 -15.20
C TYR A 180 3.44 7.70 -14.96
N GLY A 181 2.57 7.75 -15.97
CA GLY A 181 1.20 8.24 -15.81
C GLY A 181 0.38 7.38 -14.83
N SER A 182 0.46 6.06 -14.95
CA SER A 182 -0.18 5.12 -14.02
C SER A 182 0.41 5.17 -12.62
N MET A 183 1.72 5.43 -12.52
CA MET A 183 2.46 5.53 -11.26
C MET A 183 2.07 6.77 -10.46
N ASP A 184 1.90 7.93 -11.11
CA ASP A 184 1.36 9.14 -10.45
C ASP A 184 -0.05 8.89 -9.89
N GLY A 185 -0.92 8.25 -10.68
CA GLY A 185 -2.26 7.86 -10.25
C GLY A 185 -2.23 6.94 -9.03
N SER A 186 -1.46 5.85 -9.10
CA SER A 186 -1.37 4.84 -8.04
C SER A 186 -0.77 5.40 -6.75
N SER A 187 0.22 6.29 -6.85
CA SER A 187 0.86 6.95 -5.70
C SER A 187 -0.11 7.83 -4.89
N LYS A 188 -1.12 8.42 -5.54
CA LYS A 188 -2.17 9.19 -4.85
C LYS A 188 -3.05 8.31 -3.96
N PHE A 189 -3.28 7.04 -4.33
CA PHE A 189 -4.00 6.08 -3.48
C PHE A 189 -3.21 5.73 -2.21
N VAL A 190 -1.89 5.55 -2.33
CA VAL A 190 -1.01 5.29 -1.17
C VAL A 190 -1.05 6.46 -0.17
N LYS A 191 -1.09 7.71 -0.67
CA LYS A 191 -1.27 8.89 0.18
C LYS A 191 -2.62 8.90 0.90
N GLY A 192 -3.70 8.52 0.21
CA GLY A 192 -5.03 8.43 0.80
C GLY A 192 -5.11 7.37 1.91
N ASP A 193 -4.45 6.23 1.69
CA ASP A 193 -4.41 5.13 2.65
C ASP A 193 -3.75 5.49 3.98
N ALA A 194 -2.62 6.22 3.97
CA ALA A 194 -1.97 6.64 5.22
C ALA A 194 -2.88 7.52 6.10
N VAL A 195 -3.73 8.36 5.47
CA VAL A 195 -4.73 9.17 6.18
C VAL A 195 -5.87 8.28 6.69
N ALA A 196 -6.34 7.34 5.87
CA ALA A 196 -7.39 6.40 6.25
C ALA A 196 -6.98 5.56 7.47
N GLY A 197 -5.75 5.05 7.52
CA GLY A 197 -5.25 4.28 8.66
C GLY A 197 -5.30 5.05 9.99
N LEU A 198 -4.99 6.35 9.96
CA LEU A 198 -5.10 7.21 11.15
C LEU A 198 -6.56 7.39 11.60
N LEU A 199 -7.48 7.59 10.65
CA LEU A 199 -8.90 7.72 10.94
C LEU A 199 -9.48 6.41 11.50
N ILE A 200 -9.04 5.27 10.97
CA ILE A 200 -9.45 3.94 11.43
C ILE A 200 -8.96 3.68 12.85
N LEU A 201 -7.70 3.98 13.17
CA LEU A 201 -7.20 3.90 14.54
C LEU A 201 -8.05 4.74 15.50
N ALA A 202 -8.31 5.99 15.15
CA ALA A 202 -9.13 6.88 15.97
C ALA A 202 -10.55 6.32 16.16
N ALA A 203 -11.16 5.78 15.11
CA ALA A 203 -12.46 5.14 15.17
C ALA A 203 -12.44 3.88 16.07
N ASN A 204 -11.39 3.07 16.02
CA ASN A 204 -11.25 1.87 16.85
C ASN A 204 -11.09 2.22 18.34
N ILE A 205 -10.26 3.21 18.67
CA ILE A 205 -10.07 3.66 20.06
C ILE A 205 -11.38 4.27 20.59
N VAL A 206 -11.98 5.21 19.86
CA VAL A 206 -13.22 5.86 20.30
C VAL A 206 -14.38 4.87 20.37
N GLY A 207 -14.54 4.02 19.36
CA GLY A 207 -15.56 2.99 19.30
C GLY A 207 -15.43 1.98 20.43
N GLY A 208 -14.21 1.49 20.69
CA GLY A 208 -13.92 0.55 21.77
C GLY A 208 -14.17 1.13 23.17
N LEU A 209 -13.77 2.39 23.40
CA LEU A 209 -14.01 3.07 24.68
C LEU A 209 -15.49 3.37 24.95
N ILE A 210 -16.31 3.47 23.89
CA ILE A 210 -17.77 3.61 24.03
C ILE A 210 -18.42 2.24 24.21
N LEU A 211 -18.13 1.27 23.31
CA LEU A 211 -18.76 -0.05 23.30
C LEU A 211 -18.38 -0.89 24.53
N GLY A 212 -17.12 -0.84 24.98
CA GLY A 212 -16.64 -1.62 26.12
C GLY A 212 -17.50 -1.42 27.37
N PRO A 213 -17.63 -0.18 27.89
CA PRO A 213 -18.47 0.09 29.05
C PRO A 213 -19.97 0.01 28.76
N VAL A 214 -20.44 0.52 27.62
CA VAL A 214 -21.89 0.66 27.34
C VAL A 214 -22.53 -0.66 26.94
N SER A 215 -21.87 -1.45 26.10
CA SER A 215 -22.42 -2.69 25.54
C SER A 215 -21.91 -3.94 26.23
N HIS A 216 -20.67 -3.93 26.74
CA HIS A 216 -20.02 -5.11 27.30
C HIS A 216 -19.77 -5.04 28.82
N GLY A 217 -20.18 -3.94 29.48
CA GLY A 217 -20.07 -3.79 30.93
C GLY A 217 -18.64 -3.74 31.47
N MET A 218 -17.65 -3.48 30.61
CA MET A 218 -16.24 -3.40 31.00
C MET A 218 -15.97 -2.12 31.78
N THR A 219 -14.94 -2.14 32.64
CA THR A 219 -14.44 -0.88 33.21
C THR A 219 -13.77 -0.05 32.10
N ILE A 220 -13.74 1.28 32.27
CA ILE A 220 -13.05 2.16 31.31
C ILE A 220 -11.57 1.79 31.19
N ALA A 221 -10.94 1.35 32.29
CA ALA A 221 -9.54 0.94 32.29
C ALA A 221 -9.32 -0.35 31.47
N ASP A 222 -10.16 -1.37 31.66
CA ASP A 222 -10.05 -2.62 30.92
C ASP A 222 -10.39 -2.44 29.43
N ALA A 223 -11.40 -1.61 29.14
CA ALA A 223 -11.76 -1.26 27.77
C ALA A 223 -10.61 -0.48 27.10
N ALA A 224 -9.98 0.46 27.81
CA ALA A 224 -8.83 1.18 27.30
C ALA A 224 -7.67 0.21 27.03
N HIS A 225 -7.33 -0.69 27.95
CA HIS A 225 -6.25 -1.65 27.75
C HIS A 225 -6.50 -2.55 26.53
N ASN A 226 -7.63 -3.24 26.46
CA ASN A 226 -7.91 -4.20 25.38
C ASN A 226 -8.09 -3.51 24.03
N TYR A 227 -8.98 -2.52 23.93
CA TYR A 227 -9.28 -1.92 22.63
C TYR A 227 -8.14 -1.05 22.11
N VAL A 228 -7.38 -0.36 22.96
CA VAL A 228 -6.21 0.41 22.49
C VAL A 228 -5.09 -0.54 22.05
N LEU A 229 -4.84 -1.63 22.76
CA LEU A 229 -3.85 -2.63 22.35
C LEU A 229 -4.20 -3.22 20.98
N LEU A 230 -5.45 -3.66 20.81
CA LEU A 230 -5.92 -4.22 19.54
C LEU A 230 -5.91 -3.19 18.41
N ALA A 231 -6.29 -1.94 18.69
CA ALA A 231 -6.31 -0.89 17.69
C ALA A 231 -4.90 -0.49 17.23
N ILE A 232 -3.93 -0.43 18.16
CA ILE A 232 -2.52 -0.21 17.83
C ILE A 232 -1.97 -1.40 17.04
N GLY A 233 -2.24 -2.63 17.48
CA GLY A 233 -1.83 -3.84 16.77
C GLY A 233 -2.32 -3.86 15.33
N ASP A 234 -3.62 -3.64 15.13
CA ASP A 234 -4.26 -3.60 13.81
C ASP A 234 -3.61 -2.54 12.91
N ALA A 235 -3.43 -1.33 13.44
CA ALA A 235 -2.81 -0.24 12.70
C ALA A 235 -1.34 -0.54 12.35
N LEU A 236 -0.58 -1.20 13.24
CA LEU A 236 0.81 -1.58 12.99
C LEU A 236 0.95 -2.64 11.89
N VAL A 237 0.08 -3.66 11.92
CA VAL A 237 0.05 -4.72 10.91
C VAL A 237 -0.20 -4.13 9.53
N ALA A 238 -1.06 -3.11 9.44
CA ALA A 238 -1.31 -2.37 8.21
C ALA A 238 -0.13 -1.47 7.79
N GLN A 239 0.54 -0.86 8.77
CA GLN A 239 1.55 0.16 8.55
C GLN A 239 2.84 -0.37 7.92
N ILE A 240 3.28 -1.56 8.33
CA ILE A 240 4.53 -2.16 7.83
C ILE A 240 4.45 -2.40 6.31
N PRO A 241 3.43 -3.10 5.77
CA PRO A 241 3.20 -3.21 4.33
C PRO A 241 3.18 -1.86 3.61
N SER A 242 2.53 -0.85 4.20
CA SER A 242 2.45 0.50 3.62
C SER A 242 3.81 1.15 3.48
N LEU A 243 4.64 1.06 4.52
CA LEU A 243 6.01 1.55 4.49
C LEU A 243 6.83 0.86 3.40
N MET A 244 6.74 -0.48 3.32
CA MET A 244 7.48 -1.25 2.32
C MET A 244 7.09 -0.87 0.89
N LEU A 245 5.80 -0.73 0.61
CA LEU A 245 5.31 -0.31 -0.70
C LEU A 245 5.70 1.14 -1.03
N SER A 246 5.66 2.06 -0.06
CA SER A 246 6.10 3.44 -0.27
C SER A 246 7.61 3.53 -0.54
N ILE A 247 8.42 2.70 0.12
CA ILE A 247 9.86 2.61 -0.17
C ILE A 247 10.09 1.99 -1.56
N ALA A 248 9.36 0.94 -1.91
CA ALA A 248 9.45 0.31 -3.23
C ALA A 248 9.11 1.31 -4.36
N ALA A 249 8.06 2.11 -4.15
CA ALA A 249 7.64 3.17 -5.06
C ALA A 249 8.72 4.24 -5.21
N ALA A 250 9.27 4.72 -4.09
CA ALA A 250 10.37 5.68 -4.11
C ALA A 250 11.59 5.11 -4.87
N ALA A 251 11.99 3.87 -4.57
CA ALA A 251 13.14 3.22 -5.18
C ALA A 251 13.01 3.01 -6.69
N ILE A 252 11.81 2.71 -7.20
CA ILE A 252 11.58 2.56 -8.64
C ILE A 252 11.60 3.90 -9.36
N VAL A 253 10.98 4.94 -8.79
CA VAL A 253 10.86 6.24 -9.47
C VAL A 253 12.16 7.04 -9.43
N THR A 254 12.97 6.89 -8.37
CA THR A 254 14.29 7.56 -8.28
C THR A 254 15.39 6.83 -9.04
N ARG A 255 15.12 5.62 -9.55
CA ARG A 255 16.11 4.86 -10.31
C ARG A 255 16.34 5.55 -11.65
N VAL A 256 17.46 6.26 -11.73
CA VAL A 256 17.92 6.86 -12.98
C VAL A 256 18.31 5.72 -13.91
N THR A 257 17.77 5.73 -15.13
CA THR A 257 18.31 4.97 -16.27
C THR A 257 19.68 5.56 -16.61
N SER A 258 20.72 5.25 -15.82
CA SER A 258 22.09 5.57 -16.18
C SER A 258 22.56 4.57 -17.23
N SER A 259 22.23 4.83 -18.49
CA SER A 259 22.91 4.25 -19.64
C SER A 259 24.20 5.02 -19.96
N MET A 260 24.94 5.38 -18.92
CA MET A 260 26.26 6.02 -18.99
C MET A 260 27.16 5.37 -17.95
N ASP A 261 27.56 4.15 -18.23
CA ASP A 261 28.88 3.58 -17.93
C ASP A 261 29.19 2.53 -19.01
#